data_AF-A0A1H0QLC0-F1
#
_entry.id   AF-A0A1H0QLC0-F1
#
_cell.length_a   1.000
_cell.length_b   1.000
_cell.length_c   1.000
_cell.angle_alpha   90.00
_cell.angle_beta   90.00
_cell.angle_gamma   90.00
#
_symmetry.space_group_name_H-M   'P 1'
#
loop_
_entity.id
_entity.type
_entity.pdbx_description
1 polymer ?
#
loop_
_entity_poly.entity_id
_entity_poly.type
_entity_poly.pdbx_seq_one_letter_code
_entity_poly.pdbx_strand_id
1 'polypeptide(L)'
;MTTVETGTVVSVLYRRDLRHAHTDDELDALVREITENPPRPVCEVFVWDRPCRFVLDGEPEFPDARLLVSSSPNTGWGALNYVDPHTPHGRVVDSYNPDAEANAPILPLDPDGADFPNSAALPLEQVREAITEYCRTGQRPTRVEWQPGQWY
;
A
#
# COMPACT_ATOMS: atom_id res chain seq x y z
N MET A 1 7.10 1.84 -36.31
CA MET A 1 7.16 1.40 -34.91
C MET A 1 6.36 2.40 -34.11
N THR A 2 5.15 2.04 -33.71
CA THR A 2 4.35 2.84 -32.79
C THR A 2 4.89 2.53 -31.40
N THR A 3 5.62 3.47 -30.82
CA THR A 3 5.97 3.44 -29.40
C THR A 3 4.66 3.55 -28.65
N VAL A 4 4.16 2.44 -28.11
CA VAL A 4 3.08 2.50 -27.12
C VAL A 4 3.72 3.14 -25.90
N GLU A 5 3.29 4.34 -25.54
CA GLU A 5 3.61 4.90 -24.22
C GLU A 5 3.03 3.93 -23.19
N THR A 6 3.86 3.07 -22.61
CA THR A 6 3.50 2.24 -21.46
C THR A 6 3.39 3.18 -20.27
N GLY A 7 2.20 3.78 -20.11
CA GLY A 7 1.88 4.58 -18.94
C GLY A 7 1.95 3.72 -17.68
N THR A 8 2.39 4.33 -16.58
CA THR A 8 2.37 3.70 -15.26
C THR A 8 0.96 3.24 -14.92
N VAL A 9 0.81 2.00 -14.46
CA VAL A 9 -0.45 1.44 -13.99
C VAL A 9 -0.33 1.17 -12.50
N VAL A 10 -1.32 1.64 -11.75
CA VAL A 10 -1.46 1.33 -10.33
C VAL A 10 -2.44 0.16 -10.20
N SER A 11 -2.04 -0.88 -9.47
CA SER A 11 -2.90 -2.03 -9.17
C SER A 11 -3.10 -2.15 -7.67
N VAL A 12 -4.35 -2.32 -7.24
CA VAL A 12 -4.72 -2.54 -5.83
C VAL A 12 -5.31 -3.94 -5.70
N LEU A 13 -4.72 -4.75 -4.83
CA LEU A 13 -5.16 -6.11 -4.54
C LEU A 13 -5.84 -6.16 -3.17
N TYR A 14 -7.13 -6.48 -3.15
CA TYR A 14 -7.87 -6.85 -1.95
C TYR A 14 -8.00 -8.37 -1.88
N ARG A 15 -7.00 -9.05 -1.31
CA ARG A 15 -6.90 -10.52 -1.16
C ARG A 15 -6.88 -11.31 -2.48
N ARG A 16 -7.94 -11.22 -3.29
CA ARG A 16 -8.07 -11.83 -4.64
C ARG A 16 -8.77 -10.93 -5.66
N ASP A 17 -9.24 -9.75 -5.24
CA ASP A 17 -9.88 -8.78 -6.12
C ASP A 17 -8.84 -7.74 -6.56
N LEU A 18 -8.59 -7.63 -7.87
CA LEU A 18 -7.64 -6.68 -8.45
C LEU A 18 -8.40 -5.52 -9.08
N ARG A 19 -7.98 -4.31 -8.73
CA ARG A 19 -8.45 -3.05 -9.32
C ARG A 19 -7.27 -2.33 -9.93
N HIS A 20 -7.51 -1.59 -11.01
CA HIS A 20 -6.45 -0.88 -11.74
C HIS A 20 -6.84 0.58 -11.95
N ALA A 21 -5.83 1.44 -11.93
CA ALA A 21 -5.91 2.81 -12.41
C ALA A 21 -4.87 3.05 -13.49
N HIS A 22 -5.33 3.58 -14.61
CA HIS A 22 -4.54 3.97 -15.78
C HIS A 22 -4.45 5.49 -15.94
N THR A 23 -5.27 6.24 -15.18
CA THR A 23 -5.38 7.69 -15.23
C THR A 23 -5.34 8.29 -13.82
N ASP A 24 -5.06 9.58 -13.72
CA ASP A 24 -5.05 10.30 -12.44
C ASP A 24 -6.43 10.29 -11.75
N ASP A 25 -7.53 10.40 -12.51
CA ASP A 25 -8.89 10.36 -11.96
C ASP A 25 -9.22 8.98 -11.37
N GLU A 26 -8.81 7.89 -12.05
CA GLU A 26 -8.97 6.52 -11.54
C GLU A 26 -8.08 6.29 -10.31
N LEU A 27 -6.88 6.86 -10.30
CA LEU A 27 -5.98 6.79 -9.15
C LEU A 27 -6.59 7.49 -7.94
N ASP A 28 -7.11 8.71 -8.12
CA ASP A 28 -7.78 9.45 -7.05
C ASP A 28 -8.99 8.68 -6.51
N ALA A 29 -9.74 8.00 -7.38
CA ALA A 29 -10.84 7.13 -6.98
C ALA A 29 -10.36 5.93 -6.16
N LEU A 30 -9.28 5.25 -6.57
CA LEU A 30 -8.70 4.14 -5.81
C LEU A 30 -8.16 4.57 -4.45
N VAL A 31 -7.46 5.71 -4.39
CA VAL A 31 -6.94 6.23 -3.11
C VAL A 31 -8.07 6.56 -2.15
N ARG A 32 -9.17 7.16 -2.65
CA ARG A 32 -10.38 7.38 -1.84
C ARG A 32 -11.00 6.07 -1.40
N GLU A 33 -11.08 5.07 -2.26
CA GLU A 33 -11.61 3.76 -1.89
C GLU A 33 -10.80 3.11 -0.77
N ILE A 34 -9.47 3.07 -0.88
CA ILE A 34 -8.58 2.51 0.13
C ILE A 34 -8.81 3.20 1.49
N THR A 35 -8.98 4.52 1.49
CA THR A 35 -8.98 5.32 2.73
C THR A 35 -10.36 5.64 3.28
N GLU A 36 -11.43 5.56 2.50
CA GLU A 36 -12.78 5.95 2.95
C GLU A 36 -13.73 4.77 3.02
N ASN A 37 -13.68 3.87 2.03
CA ASN A 37 -14.62 2.76 1.90
C ASN A 37 -13.93 1.47 1.44
N PRO A 38 -12.91 0.98 2.17
CA PRO A 38 -12.13 -0.15 1.68
C PRO A 38 -12.96 -1.44 1.75
N PRO A 39 -13.01 -2.25 0.69
CA PRO A 39 -13.69 -3.55 0.69
C PRO A 39 -13.19 -4.51 1.78
N ARG A 40 -11.93 -4.35 2.18
CA ARG A 40 -11.23 -5.11 3.24
C ARG A 40 -10.30 -4.15 3.99
N PRO A 41 -10.02 -4.40 5.28
CA PRO A 41 -9.15 -3.52 6.05
C PRO A 41 -7.72 -3.45 5.49
N VAL A 42 -7.27 -4.50 4.80
CA VAL A 42 -5.91 -4.60 4.24
C VAL A 42 -5.96 -4.75 2.72
N CYS A 43 -5.06 -4.07 2.03
CA CYS A 43 -4.80 -4.24 0.61
C CYS A 43 -3.32 -4.05 0.27
N GLU A 44 -2.92 -4.52 -0.90
CA GLU A 44 -1.58 -4.28 -1.45
C GLU A 44 -1.67 -3.38 -2.68
N VAL A 45 -0.81 -2.37 -2.75
CA VAL A 45 -0.71 -1.41 -3.85
C VAL A 45 0.59 -1.65 -4.60
N PHE A 46 0.47 -1.75 -5.92
CA PHE A 46 1.57 -1.99 -6.85
C PHE A 46 1.61 -0.87 -7.88
N VAL A 47 2.82 -0.45 -8.25
CA VAL A 47 3.06 0.56 -9.30
C VAL A 47 3.97 -0.08 -10.34
N TRP A 48 3.52 -0.14 -11.59
CA TRP A 48 4.26 -0.86 -12.63
C TRP A 48 4.03 -0.30 -14.04
N ASP A 49 4.68 -0.89 -15.04
CA ASP A 49 4.54 -0.54 -16.47
C ASP A 49 3.33 -1.21 -17.14
N ARG A 50 2.62 -2.08 -16.40
CA ARG A 50 1.46 -2.86 -16.85
C ARG A 50 0.58 -3.25 -15.65
N PRO A 51 -0.69 -3.63 -15.84
CA PRO A 51 -1.54 -4.09 -14.74
C PRO A 51 -1.04 -5.42 -14.15
N CYS A 52 -1.12 -5.56 -12.82
CA CYS A 52 -0.91 -6.85 -12.16
C CYS A 52 -1.97 -7.86 -12.62
N ARG A 53 -1.62 -9.13 -12.75
CA ARG A 53 -2.60 -10.17 -13.11
C ARG A 53 -2.28 -11.53 -12.52
N PHE A 54 -3.33 -12.23 -12.10
CA PHE A 54 -3.25 -13.67 -11.84
C PHE A 54 -3.20 -14.43 -13.16
N VAL A 55 -2.40 -15.50 -13.21
CA VAL A 55 -2.28 -16.39 -14.36
C VAL A 55 -2.78 -17.78 -13.95
N LEU A 56 -3.70 -18.37 -14.72
CA LEU A 56 -4.39 -19.61 -14.35
C LEU A 56 -3.41 -20.78 -14.13
N ASP A 57 -2.36 -20.85 -14.95
CA ASP A 57 -1.36 -21.92 -14.96
C ASP A 57 0.08 -21.38 -14.91
N GLY A 58 0.29 -20.30 -14.13
CA GLY A 58 1.61 -19.67 -14.03
C GLY A 58 1.76 -18.80 -12.80
N GLU A 59 2.96 -18.26 -12.63
CA GLU A 59 3.22 -17.29 -11.58
C GLU A 59 2.43 -16.00 -11.83
N PRO A 60 1.90 -15.37 -10.77
CA PRO A 60 1.24 -14.09 -10.90
C PRO A 60 2.24 -13.03 -11.41
N GLU A 61 1.80 -12.18 -12.32
CA GLU A 61 2.63 -11.10 -12.88
C GLU A 61 2.46 -9.85 -12.02
N PHE A 62 3.34 -9.72 -11.02
CA PHE A 62 3.33 -8.65 -10.03
C PHE A 62 4.77 -8.11 -9.91
N PRO A 63 4.97 -6.81 -9.69
CA PRO A 63 6.30 -6.29 -9.38
C PRO A 63 6.71 -6.72 -7.96
N ASP A 64 8.02 -6.78 -7.73
CA ASP A 64 8.59 -7.18 -6.44
C ASP A 64 8.29 -6.17 -5.32
N ALA A 65 8.27 -4.87 -5.66
CA ALA A 65 8.01 -3.80 -4.72
C ALA A 65 6.50 -3.55 -4.55
N ARG A 66 6.08 -3.35 -3.30
CA ARG A 66 4.68 -3.10 -2.94
C ARG A 66 4.54 -2.24 -1.70
N LEU A 67 3.38 -1.59 -1.60
CA LEU A 67 2.91 -0.92 -0.40
C LEU A 67 1.66 -1.63 0.10
N LEU A 68 1.77 -2.32 1.23
CA LEU A 68 0.61 -2.83 1.95
C LEU A 68 0.01 -1.71 2.79
N VAL A 69 -1.31 -1.57 2.73
CA VAL A 69 -2.07 -0.54 3.42
C VAL A 69 -3.13 -1.20 4.29
N SER A 70 -3.10 -0.86 5.57
CA SER A 70 -4.20 -1.12 6.51
C SER A 70 -4.96 0.17 6.75
N SER A 71 -6.28 0.17 6.55
CA SER A 71 -7.13 1.36 6.71
C SER A 71 -8.34 1.05 7.58
N SER A 72 -8.59 1.92 8.56
CA SER A 72 -9.74 1.87 9.46
C SER A 72 -10.46 3.23 9.48
N PRO A 73 -11.30 3.52 8.46
CA PRO A 73 -12.00 4.81 8.34
C PRO A 73 -12.86 5.15 9.55
N ASN A 74 -13.48 4.13 10.17
CA ASN A 74 -14.30 4.30 11.37
C ASN A 74 -13.54 4.86 12.57
N THR A 75 -12.22 4.65 12.62
CA THR A 75 -11.35 5.15 13.69
C THR A 75 -10.52 6.36 13.25
N GLY A 76 -10.43 6.64 11.94
CA GLY A 76 -9.57 7.69 11.40
C GLY A 76 -8.09 7.33 11.35
N TRP A 77 -7.74 6.04 11.43
CA TRP A 77 -6.36 5.55 11.46
C TRP A 77 -6.06 4.55 10.33
N GLY A 78 -4.79 4.45 9.98
CA GLY A 78 -4.25 3.40 9.12
C GLY A 78 -2.77 3.17 9.37
N ALA A 79 -2.18 2.19 8.69
CA ALA A 79 -0.77 1.83 8.79
C ALA A 79 -0.26 1.33 7.44
N LEU A 80 1.05 1.45 7.23
CA LEU A 80 1.71 1.14 5.97
C LEU A 80 2.83 0.14 6.20
N ASN A 81 3.00 -0.79 5.27
CA ASN A 81 4.17 -1.64 5.17
C ASN A 81 4.73 -1.55 3.75
N TYR A 82 5.96 -1.05 3.60
CA TYR A 82 6.63 -0.99 2.32
C TYR A 82 7.60 -2.16 2.20
N VAL A 83 7.45 -2.92 1.11
CA VAL A 83 8.32 -4.06 0.77
C VAL A 83 9.03 -3.76 -0.53
N ASP A 84 10.35 -3.87 -0.52
CA ASP A 84 11.18 -3.86 -1.72
C ASP A 84 12.43 -4.73 -1.48
N PRO A 85 12.49 -5.94 -2.08
CA PRO A 85 13.59 -6.86 -1.87
C PRO A 85 14.90 -6.39 -2.49
N HIS A 86 14.89 -5.40 -3.38
CA HIS A 86 16.11 -4.88 -4.03
C HIS A 86 16.77 -3.76 -3.22
N THR A 87 16.10 -3.22 -2.22
CA THR A 87 16.65 -2.20 -1.34
C THR A 87 17.64 -2.82 -0.32
N PRO A 88 18.92 -2.41 -0.26
CA PRO A 88 19.93 -3.01 0.64
C PRO A 88 19.61 -2.88 2.14
N HIS A 89 18.93 -1.80 2.55
CA HIS A 89 18.56 -1.52 3.94
C HIS A 89 17.09 -1.08 4.03
N GLY A 90 16.30 -1.80 4.83
CA GLY A 90 14.85 -1.56 4.92
C GLY A 90 14.07 -2.23 3.81
N ARG A 91 14.42 -3.48 3.47
CA ARG A 91 13.63 -4.29 2.52
C ARG A 91 12.17 -4.38 2.92
N VAL A 92 11.91 -4.37 4.22
CA VAL A 92 10.58 -4.29 4.80
C VAL A 92 10.62 -3.25 5.90
N VAL A 93 9.72 -2.29 5.82
CA VAL A 93 9.57 -1.25 6.82
C VAL A 93 8.10 -0.97 7.06
N ASP A 94 7.76 -0.73 8.31
CA ASP A 94 6.43 -0.26 8.69
C ASP A 94 6.46 1.26 8.84
N SER A 95 5.33 1.92 8.64
CA SER A 95 5.16 3.31 9.05
C SER A 95 5.57 3.46 10.52
N TYR A 96 6.05 4.66 10.86
CA TYR A 96 6.44 5.00 12.21
C TYR A 96 5.83 6.34 12.60
N ASN A 97 5.21 6.32 13.77
CA ASN A 97 4.65 7.45 14.46
C ASN A 97 5.17 7.41 15.91
N PRO A 98 6.22 8.19 16.24
CA PRO A 98 6.74 8.24 17.60
C PRO A 98 5.72 8.80 18.60
N ASP A 99 4.77 9.60 18.11
CA ASP A 99 3.71 10.24 18.87
C ASP A 99 2.40 9.44 18.83
N ALA A 100 2.45 8.16 18.42
CA ALA A 100 1.29 7.28 18.48
C ALA A 100 0.70 7.31 19.89
N GLU A 101 -0.51 7.85 19.98
CA GLU A 101 -1.22 8.00 21.24
C GLU A 101 -1.57 6.61 21.82
N ALA A 102 -1.68 6.50 23.14
CA ALA A 102 -2.03 5.25 23.81
C ALA A 102 -3.41 4.66 23.38
N ASN A 103 -4.22 5.46 22.68
CA ASN A 103 -5.53 5.10 22.14
C ASN A 103 -5.48 4.65 20.66
N ALA A 104 -4.32 4.67 20.01
CA ALA A 104 -4.20 4.26 18.62
C ALA A 104 -4.66 2.79 18.47
N PRO A 105 -5.53 2.49 17.49
CA PRO A 105 -6.09 1.15 17.34
C PRO A 105 -5.00 0.16 16.91
N ILE A 106 -5.20 -1.10 17.25
CA ILE A 106 -4.44 -2.19 16.64
C ILE A 106 -4.94 -2.34 15.21
N LEU A 107 -4.04 -2.28 14.25
CA LEU A 107 -4.33 -2.37 12.82
C LEU A 107 -3.77 -3.68 12.26
N PRO A 108 -4.53 -4.42 11.45
CA PRO A 108 -4.05 -5.67 10.87
C PRO A 108 -2.95 -5.39 9.84
N LEU A 109 -1.85 -6.12 9.92
CA LEU A 109 -0.80 -6.19 8.90
C LEU A 109 -1.16 -7.19 7.81
N ASP A 110 -1.80 -8.30 8.18
CA ASP A 110 -2.21 -9.34 7.26
C ASP A 110 -3.60 -9.86 7.61
N PRO A 111 -4.47 -10.16 6.63
CA PRO A 111 -5.77 -10.80 6.87
C PRO A 111 -5.71 -12.11 7.68
N ASP A 112 -4.59 -12.84 7.72
CA ASP A 112 -4.48 -14.11 8.43
C ASP A 112 -3.95 -14.00 9.88
N GLY A 113 -3.80 -12.76 10.39
CA GLY A 113 -3.78 -12.49 11.83
C GLY A 113 -2.53 -11.83 12.41
N ALA A 114 -1.62 -11.33 11.57
CA ALA A 114 -0.55 -10.44 12.03
C ALA A 114 -1.06 -9.01 12.18
N ASP A 115 -0.62 -8.33 13.23
CA ASP A 115 -0.94 -6.93 13.50
C ASP A 115 0.30 -6.05 13.38
N PHE A 116 0.08 -4.79 13.00
CA PHE A 116 1.09 -3.77 13.11
C PHE A 116 1.43 -3.48 14.58
N PRO A 117 2.70 -3.15 14.91
CA PRO A 117 3.00 -2.51 16.18
C PRO A 117 2.22 -1.19 16.30
N ASN A 118 1.82 -0.83 17.53
CA ASN A 118 1.03 0.39 17.76
C ASN A 118 1.72 1.66 17.21
N SER A 119 3.05 1.71 17.27
CA SER A 119 3.86 2.80 16.72
C SER A 119 3.77 2.95 15.20
N ALA A 120 3.11 2.04 14.47
CA ALA A 120 2.90 2.18 13.04
C ALA A 120 1.58 2.88 12.66
N ALA A 121 0.70 3.12 13.63
CA ALA A 121 -0.57 3.78 13.39
C ALA A 121 -0.35 5.26 13.03
N LEU A 122 -0.90 5.67 11.88
CA LEU A 122 -0.91 7.02 11.36
C LEU A 122 -2.34 7.54 11.21
N PRO A 123 -2.57 8.85 11.38
CA PRO A 123 -3.81 9.48 10.96
C PRO A 123 -4.09 9.17 9.49
N LEU A 124 -5.35 8.87 9.15
CA LEU A 124 -5.74 8.38 7.82
C LEU A 124 -5.50 9.40 6.70
N GLU A 125 -5.45 10.69 7.02
CA GLU A 125 -5.03 11.74 6.09
C GLU A 125 -3.57 11.56 5.65
N GLN A 126 -2.67 11.28 6.60
CA GLN A 126 -1.25 11.03 6.31
C GLN A 126 -1.07 9.73 5.50
N VAL A 127 -1.87 8.70 5.81
CA VAL A 127 -1.93 7.46 5.03
C VAL A 127 -2.32 7.76 3.58
N ARG A 128 -3.35 8.58 3.36
CA ARG A 128 -3.78 9.00 2.02
C ARG A 128 -2.65 9.68 1.24
N GLU A 129 -1.98 10.66 1.85
CA GLU A 129 -0.88 11.38 1.22
C GLU A 129 0.26 10.42 0.82
N ALA A 130 0.60 9.49 1.70
CA ALA A 130 1.65 8.50 1.45
C ALA A 130 1.29 7.54 0.31
N ILE A 131 0.04 7.08 0.24
CA ILE A 131 -0.42 6.24 -0.89
C ILE A 131 -0.35 7.04 -2.19
N THR A 132 -0.82 8.28 -2.20
CA THR A 132 -0.74 9.14 -3.40
C THR A 132 0.71 9.36 -3.84
N GLU A 133 1.64 9.59 -2.91
CA GLU A 133 3.07 9.71 -3.21
C GLU A 133 3.65 8.41 -3.78
N TYR A 134 3.33 7.27 -3.17
CA TYR A 134 3.76 5.96 -3.64
C TYR A 134 3.25 5.70 -5.07
N CYS A 135 1.96 5.92 -5.32
CA CYS A 135 1.35 5.71 -6.63
C CYS A 135 1.98 6.55 -7.73
N ARG A 136 2.46 7.77 -7.42
CA ARG A 136 3.12 8.66 -8.38
C ARG A 136 4.58 8.31 -8.65
N THR A 137 5.27 7.72 -7.67
CA THR A 137 6.73 7.55 -7.72
C THR A 137 7.16 6.10 -7.87
N GLY A 138 6.34 5.15 -7.43
CA GLY A 138 6.71 3.76 -7.23
C GLY A 138 7.82 3.56 -6.19
N GLN A 139 8.12 4.57 -5.37
CA GLN A 139 9.19 4.57 -4.38
C GLN A 139 8.61 4.72 -2.98
N ARG A 140 9.37 4.29 -1.96
CA ARG A 140 8.99 4.46 -0.56
C ARG A 140 8.59 5.93 -0.27
N PRO A 141 7.36 6.18 0.22
CA PRO A 141 6.92 7.53 0.59
C PRO A 141 7.87 8.22 1.57
N THR A 142 8.14 9.50 1.32
CA THR A 142 9.09 10.32 2.10
C THR A 142 8.43 11.15 3.19
N ARG A 143 7.11 11.36 3.11
CA ARG A 143 6.30 12.08 4.12
C ARG A 143 5.92 11.24 5.34
N VAL A 144 6.36 10.00 5.37
CA VAL A 144 6.15 9.05 6.46
C VAL A 144 7.53 8.63 6.98
N GLU A 145 7.67 8.60 8.29
CA GLU A 145 8.83 7.97 8.92
C GLU A 145 8.66 6.45 8.92
N TRP A 146 9.78 5.74 8.90
CA TRP A 146 9.78 4.28 8.74
C TRP A 146 10.59 3.63 9.86
N GLN A 147 10.06 2.54 10.40
CA GLN A 147 10.76 1.66 11.33
C GLN A 147 10.98 0.28 10.68
N PRO A 148 11.94 -0.52 11.18
CA PRO A 148 12.09 -1.89 10.71
C PRO A 148 10.76 -2.65 10.83
N GLY A 149 10.28 -3.20 9.72
CA GLY A 149 9.04 -3.97 9.69
C GLY A 149 9.28 -5.45 9.97
N GLN A 150 8.22 -6.16 10.34
CA GLN A 150 8.26 -7.61 10.52
C GLN A 150 8.10 -8.30 9.15
N TRP A 151 8.95 -9.29 8.87
CA TRP A 151 8.74 -10.27 7.80
C TRP A 151 8.13 -11.51 8.45
N TYR A 152 6.98 -11.98 7.96
CA TYR A 152 6.43 -13.30 8.32
C TYR A 152 6.75 -14.33 7.23
#